data_AF-A0A1C4C273-F1
#
_entry.id   AF-A0A1C4C273-F1
#
_cell.length_a   1.000
_cell.length_b   1.000
_cell.length_c   1.000
_cell.angle_alpha   90.00
_cell.angle_beta   90.00
_cell.angle_gamma   90.00
#
_symmetry.space_group_name_H-M   'P 1'
#
loop_
_entity.id
_entity.type
_entity.pdbx_description
1 polymer ?
#
loop_
_entity_poly.entity_id
_entity_poly.type
_entity_poly.pdbx_seq_one_letter_code
_entity_poly.pdbx_strand_id
1 'polypeptide(L)' 'MPNDLIDPPDDEEPWGYDFEGDEIVIGDDVVEIDNEYIPLEKAMAYLISYGSAVNTEEYQNDRDF' A
#
# COMPACT_ATOMS: atom_id res chain seq x y z
N MET A 1 -6.85 -0.68 44.52
CA MET A 1 -7.57 -0.45 43.25
C MET A 1 -7.15 -1.57 42.32
N PRO A 2 -8.03 -2.15 41.49
CA PRO A 2 -7.57 -3.11 40.49
C PRO A 2 -6.63 -2.34 39.56
N ASN A 3 -5.37 -2.77 39.50
CA ASN A 3 -4.41 -2.30 38.50
C ASN A 3 -4.80 -2.94 37.16
N ASP A 4 -5.95 -2.57 36.61
CA ASP A 4 -6.18 -2.70 35.17
C ASP A 4 -5.37 -1.60 34.49
N LEU A 5 -4.05 -1.71 34.63
CA LEU A 5 -3.13 -1.16 33.64
C LEU A 5 -3.43 -2.00 32.41
N ILE A 6 -4.28 -1.47 31.52
CA ILE A 6 -4.26 -1.91 30.14
C ILE A 6 -2.82 -1.67 29.74
N ASP A 7 -2.00 -2.71 29.69
CA ASP A 7 -0.69 -2.60 29.04
C ASP A 7 -1.00 -1.95 27.68
N PRO A 8 -0.32 -0.85 27.32
CA PRO A 8 -0.49 -0.31 25.98
C PRO A 8 -0.31 -1.49 25.02
N PRO A 9 -1.23 -1.67 24.05
CA PRO A 9 -1.15 -2.79 23.12
C PRO A 9 0.29 -2.84 22.60
N ASP A 10 0.88 -4.03 22.63
CA ASP A 10 2.30 -4.25 22.38
C ASP A 10 2.70 -3.49 21.10
N ASP A 11 3.40 -2.35 21.25
CA ASP A 11 3.84 -1.49 20.14
C ASP A 11 4.88 -2.24 19.26
N GLU A 12 5.26 -3.46 19.64
CA GLU A 12 6.15 -4.36 18.91
C GLU A 12 5.42 -5.17 17.80
N GLU A 13 4.08 -5.23 17.78
CA GLU A 13 3.38 -5.92 16.69
C GLU A 13 3.36 -5.08 15.39
N PRO A 14 3.66 -5.68 14.23
CA PRO A 14 3.54 -4.97 12.96
C PRO A 14 2.07 -4.61 12.71
N TRP A 15 1.84 -3.42 12.17
CA TRP A 15 0.51 -2.97 11.76
C TRP A 15 -0.07 -3.84 10.64
N GLY A 16 0.79 -4.35 9.76
CA GLY A 16 0.43 -5.21 8.66
C GLY A 16 1.65 -5.70 7.89
N TYR A 17 1.40 -6.21 6.69
CA TYR A 17 2.44 -6.66 5.77
C TYR A 17 2.24 -6.01 4.40
N ASP A 18 3.32 -5.65 3.73
CA ASP A 18 3.27 -5.11 2.37
C ASP A 18 3.08 -6.20 1.30
N PHE A 19 3.04 -5.79 0.04
CA PHE A 19 2.88 -6.68 -1.13
C PHE A 19 4.04 -7.70 -1.32
N GLU A 20 5.18 -7.51 -0.66
CA GLU A 20 6.33 -8.43 -0.68
C GLU A 20 6.35 -9.33 0.57
N GLY A 21 5.46 -9.08 1.54
CA GLY A 21 5.38 -9.77 2.81
C GLY A 21 6.28 -9.18 3.89
N ASP A 22 6.82 -7.97 3.70
CA ASP A 22 7.60 -7.27 4.71
C ASP A 22 6.68 -6.59 5.73
N GLU A 23 7.12 -6.54 6.99
CA GLU A 23 6.39 -5.93 8.10
C GLU A 23 6.25 -4.42 7.93
N ILE A 24 5.04 -3.91 8.18
CA ILE A 24 4.72 -2.48 8.23
C ILE A 24 4.62 -2.07 9.68
N VAL A 25 5.37 -1.06 10.10
CA VAL A 25 5.35 -0.53 11.47
C VAL A 25 4.35 0.63 11.56
N ILE A 26 3.75 0.81 12.74
CA ILE A 26 2.87 1.96 12.99
C ILE A 26 3.64 3.26 12.73
N GLY A 27 3.11 4.09 11.83
CA GLY A 27 3.70 5.38 11.46
C GLY A 27 4.44 5.36 10.12
N ASP A 28 4.59 4.19 9.47
CA ASP A 28 5.12 4.12 8.12
C ASP A 28 4.17 4.77 7.12
N ASP A 29 4.74 5.46 6.12
CA ASP A 29 3.99 6.06 5.04
C ASP A 29 3.63 5.00 3.98
N VAL A 30 2.37 4.58 3.98
CA VAL A 30 1.85 3.49 3.15
C VAL A 30 0.60 3.93 2.40
N VAL A 31 0.43 3.42 1.18
CA VAL A 31 -0.81 3.54 0.39
C VAL A 31 -1.42 2.17 0.15
N GLU A 32 -2.74 2.11 0.06
CA GLU A 32 -3.46 0.88 -0.31
C GLU A 32 -3.85 0.95 -1.79
N ILE A 33 -3.46 -0.06 -2.57
CA ILE A 33 -3.81 -0.21 -3.99
C ILE A 33 -4.26 -1.66 -4.20
N ASP A 34 -5.42 -1.87 -4.80
CA ASP A 34 -5.97 -3.21 -5.10
C ASP A 34 -5.95 -4.20 -3.90
N ASN A 35 -6.25 -3.68 -2.71
CA ASN A 35 -6.22 -4.38 -1.41
C ASN A 35 -4.83 -4.87 -0.96
N GLU A 36 -3.76 -4.37 -1.57
CA GLU A 36 -2.39 -4.55 -1.11
C GLU A 36 -1.90 -3.29 -0.43
N TYR A 37 -1.03 -3.43 0.57
CA TYR A 37 -0.35 -2.32 1.22
C TYR A 37 1.01 -2.08 0.56
N ILE A 38 1.28 -0.84 0.17
CA ILE A 38 2.47 -0.46 -0.58
C ILE A 38 3.16 0.69 0.13
N PRO A 39 4.33 0.45 0.76
CA PRO A 39 5.19 1.50 1.27
C PRO A 39 5.53 2.51 0.17
N LEU A 40 5.48 3.80 0.48
CA LEU A 40 5.72 4.85 -0.53
C LEU A 40 7.08 4.69 -1.24
N GLU A 41 8.11 4.24 -0.53
CA GLU A 41 9.43 3.98 -1.10
C GLU A 41 9.44 2.83 -2.14
N LYS A 42 8.50 1.88 -2.04
CA LYS A 42 8.34 0.75 -2.95
C LYS A 42 7.29 1.00 -4.05
N ALA A 43 6.54 2.10 -3.99
CA ALA A 43 5.43 2.38 -4.90
C ALA A 43 5.83 2.35 -6.39
N MET A 44 7.02 2.84 -6.74
CA MET A 44 7.50 2.78 -8.12
C MET A 44 7.73 1.33 -8.59
N ALA A 45 8.33 0.48 -7.75
CA ALA A 45 8.57 -0.91 -8.06
C ALA A 45 7.26 -1.69 -8.22
N TYR A 46 6.29 -1.40 -7.36
CA TYR A 46 4.94 -1.96 -7.44
C TYR A 46 4.26 -1.61 -8.78
N LEU A 47 4.23 -0.33 -9.15
CA LEU A 47 3.62 0.12 -10.40
C LEU A 47 4.29 -0.46 -11.65
N ILE A 48 5.61 -0.68 -11.61
CA ILE A 48 6.33 -1.32 -12.73
C ILE A 48 5.99 -2.82 -12.81
N SER A 49 5.84 -3.49 -11.68
CA SER A 49 5.64 -4.94 -11.62
C SER A 49 4.20 -5.37 -11.90
N TYR A 50 3.24 -4.62 -11.36
CA TYR A 50 1.82 -4.96 -11.41
C TYR A 50 0.99 -4.01 -12.28
N GLY A 51 1.52 -2.81 -12.57
CA GLY A 51 0.82 -1.84 -13.40
C GLY A 51 0.78 -2.25 -14.87
N SER A 52 -0.24 -1.75 -15.57
CA SER A 52 -0.35 -1.86 -17.02
C SER A 52 0.12 -0.58 -17.67
N ALA A 53 1.10 -0.68 -18.57
CA ALA A 53 1.51 0.46 -19.39
C ALA A 53 0.36 0.87 -20.32
N VAL A 54 -0.04 2.13 -20.24
CA VAL A 54 -1.01 2.72 -21.16
C VAL A 54 -0.28 3.46 -22.27
N ASN A 55 -0.69 3.22 -23.52
CA ASN A 55 -0.18 3.99 -24.65
C ASN A 55 -0.83 5.38 -24.65
N THR A 56 -0.04 6.42 -24.42
CA THR A 56 -0.52 7.82 -24.40
C THR A 56 -0.50 8.49 -25.77
N GLU A 57 0.04 7.83 -26.80
CA GLU A 57 0.20 8.39 -28.14
C GLU A 57 -1.03 8.14 -29.04
N GLU A 58 -1.92 7.22 -28.66
CA GLU A 58 -3.10 6.87 -29.46
C GLU A 58 -4.32 7.70 -29.02
N TYR A 59 -4.59 8.81 -29.73
CA TYR A 59 -5.85 9.54 -29.61
C TYR A 59 -7.00 8.62 -30.05
N GLN A 60 -7.88 8.22 -29.13
CA GLN A 60 -9.15 7.56 -29.46
C GLN A 60 -10.09 8.56 -30.16
N ASN A 61 -9.95 8.71 -31.49
CA ASN A 61 -10.92 9.37 -32.36
C ASN A 61 -12.05 8.41 -32.78
N ASP A 62 -12.54 7.57 -31.88
CA ASP A 62 -13.72 6.73 -32.12
C ASP A 62 -14.99 7.46 -31.67
N ARG A 63 -15.30 8.58 -32.33
CA ARG A 63 -16.66 9.15 -32.33
C ARG A 63 -17.00 9.67 -33.72
N ASP A 64 -17.07 8.75 -34.68
CA ASP A 64 -17.96 8.88 -35.83
C ASP A 64 -19.35 8.35 -35.42
N PHE A 65 -20.26 9.25 -35.03
CA PHE A 65 -21.70 9.04 -35.00
C PHE A 65 -22.42 10.28 -35.56
#